data_AF-A0AAD6GUV3-F1
#
_entry.id   AF-A0AAD6GUV3-F1
#
_cell.length_a   1.000
_cell.length_b   1.000
_cell.length_c   1.000
_cell.angle_alpha   90.00
_cell.angle_beta   90.00
_cell.angle_gamma   90.00
#
_symmetry.space_group_name_H-M   'P 1'
#
loop_
_entity.id
_entity.type
_entity.pdbx_description
1 polymer ?
#
loop_
_entity_poly.entity_id
_entity_poly.type
_entity_poly.pdbx_seq_one_letter_code
_entity_poly.pdbx_strand_id
1 'polypeptide(L)'
;MVCLSGVAIPVFLDTDTDAAHLVRQWVRVYHYGHIYMPALCLATCGLYGYIALNRLQRRIYVLAGLSTIAMVPFTWIFMAPTNNTLFHLDGLDNLSSIELAAVQDIVIRWSWLHLFRCLSPIVGVLLGFTGLLQELGFGL
;
A
#
# COMPACT_ATOMS: atom_id res chain seq x y z
N MET A 1 -2.42 -6.64 0.09
CA MET A 1 -1.56 -6.27 -1.06
C MET A 1 -0.09 -6.57 -0.85
N VAL A 2 0.48 -6.47 0.36
CA VAL A 2 1.87 -6.88 0.62
C VAL A 2 2.18 -8.27 0.07
N CYS A 3 1.30 -9.26 0.30
CA CYS A 3 1.51 -10.61 -0.22
C CYS A 3 1.42 -10.70 -1.76
N LEU A 4 0.52 -9.93 -2.38
CA LEU A 4 0.37 -9.92 -3.84
C LEU A 4 1.60 -9.29 -4.50
N SER A 5 1.96 -8.07 -4.10
CA SER A 5 3.10 -7.35 -4.68
C SER A 5 4.45 -7.95 -4.25
N GLY A 6 4.54 -8.49 -3.04
CA GLY A 6 5.77 -9.08 -2.49
C GLY A 6 6.18 -10.38 -3.19
N VAL A 7 5.25 -11.05 -3.87
CA VAL A 7 5.55 -12.22 -4.71
C VAL A 7 5.52 -11.85 -6.18
N ALA A 8 4.50 -11.12 -6.64
CA ALA A 8 4.33 -10.84 -8.06
C ALA A 8 5.44 -9.92 -8.63
N ILE A 9 5.84 -8.87 -7.91
CA ILE A 9 6.84 -7.94 -8.46
C ILE A 9 8.20 -8.60 -8.66
N PRO A 10 8.76 -9.38 -7.70
CA PRO A 10 9.99 -10.12 -7.96
C PRO A 10 9.88 -11.05 -9.18
N VAL A 11 8.74 -11.73 -9.36
CA VAL A 11 8.52 -12.59 -10.53
C VAL A 11 8.53 -11.79 -11.82
N PHE A 12 7.87 -10.64 -11.87
CA PHE A 12 7.84 -9.78 -13.06
C PHE A 12 9.24 -9.29 -13.42
N LEU A 13 9.99 -8.81 -12.41
CA LEU A 13 11.36 -8.32 -12.59
C LEU A 13 12.33 -9.41 -13.08
N ASP A 14 12.10 -10.67 -12.71
CA ASP A 14 12.93 -11.82 -13.11
C ASP A 14 12.54 -12.41 -14.46
N THR A 15 11.24 -12.37 -14.82
CA THR A 15 10.72 -13.13 -15.97
C THR A 15 10.34 -12.29 -17.18
N ASP A 16 10.11 -10.99 -17.03
CA ASP A 16 9.76 -10.14 -18.17
C ASP A 16 10.97 -9.86 -19.06
N THR A 17 10.78 -10.02 -20.36
CA THR A 17 11.82 -9.77 -21.38
C THR A 17 11.58 -8.49 -22.19
N ASP A 18 10.44 -7.82 -21.99
CA ASP A 18 10.05 -6.60 -22.71
C ASP A 18 9.34 -5.62 -21.77
N ALA A 19 9.63 -4.33 -21.95
CA ALA A 19 9.12 -3.24 -21.12
C ALA A 19 7.59 -3.18 -21.08
N ALA A 20 6.92 -3.47 -22.21
CA ALA A 20 5.48 -3.33 -22.34
C ALA A 20 4.75 -4.43 -21.58
N HIS A 21 5.33 -5.61 -21.52
CA HIS A 21 4.79 -6.68 -20.70
C HIS A 21 4.92 -6.35 -19.21
N LEU A 22 6.09 -5.88 -18.76
CA LEU A 22 6.33 -5.49 -17.37
C LEU A 22 5.39 -4.38 -16.89
N VAL A 23 5.21 -3.31 -17.68
CA VAL A 23 4.28 -2.23 -17.34
C VAL A 23 2.85 -2.75 -17.23
N ARG A 24 2.38 -3.55 -18.20
CA ARG A 24 1.02 -4.12 -18.17
C ARG A 24 0.79 -5.00 -16.95
N GLN A 25 1.77 -5.83 -16.58
CA GLN A 25 1.67 -6.68 -15.39
C GLN A 25 1.61 -5.84 -14.11
N TRP A 26 2.45 -4.82 -14.00
CA TRP A 26 2.38 -3.86 -12.89
C TRP A 26 1.01 -3.16 -12.82
N VAL A 27 0.46 -2.70 -13.95
CA VAL A 27 -0.87 -2.07 -14.02
C VAL A 27 -1.95 -3.00 -13.48
N ARG A 28 -1.89 -4.30 -13.79
CA ARG A 28 -2.82 -5.29 -13.23
C ARG A 28 -2.69 -5.44 -11.72
N VAL A 29 -1.47 -5.49 -11.19
CA VAL A 29 -1.23 -5.50 -9.74
C VAL A 29 -1.80 -4.24 -9.08
N TYR A 30 -1.56 -3.07 -9.66
CA TYR A 30 -2.16 -1.82 -9.18
C TYR A 30 -3.68 -1.86 -9.24
N HIS A 31 -4.25 -2.38 -10.34
CA HIS A 31 -5.69 -2.46 -10.55
C HIS A 31 -6.38 -3.23 -9.43
N TYR A 32 -5.90 -4.41 -9.08
CA TYR A 32 -6.45 -5.16 -7.94
C TYR A 32 -6.16 -4.47 -6.59
N GLY A 33 -5.01 -3.83 -6.47
CA GLY A 33 -4.62 -3.06 -5.28
C GLY A 33 -5.58 -1.91 -4.94
N HIS A 34 -5.86 -1.04 -5.91
CA HIS A 34 -6.62 0.18 -5.66
C HIS A 34 -8.13 -0.04 -5.49
N ILE A 35 -8.69 -1.16 -5.97
CA ILE A 35 -10.12 -1.46 -5.80
C ILE A 35 -10.45 -1.84 -4.35
N TYR A 36 -9.71 -2.79 -3.77
CA TYR A 36 -10.09 -3.36 -2.47
C TYR A 36 -9.50 -2.60 -1.28
N MET A 37 -8.28 -2.06 -1.42
CA MET A 37 -7.53 -1.58 -0.25
C MET A 37 -8.03 -0.26 0.35
N PRO A 38 -8.46 0.75 -0.43
CA PRO A 38 -9.01 1.98 0.15
C PRO A 38 -10.26 1.72 1.00
N ALA A 39 -11.15 0.83 0.53
CA ALA A 39 -12.34 0.44 1.27
C ALA A 39 -11.98 -0.24 2.59
N LEU A 40 -11.02 -1.18 2.57
CA LEU A 40 -10.54 -1.84 3.79
C LEU A 40 -9.88 -0.85 4.77
N CYS A 41 -9.05 0.08 4.27
CA CYS A 41 -8.43 1.11 5.08
C CYS A 41 -9.47 2.00 5.78
N LEU A 42 -10.48 2.46 5.04
CA LEU A 42 -11.57 3.27 5.57
C LEU A 42 -12.42 2.50 6.59
N ALA A 43 -12.75 1.25 6.30
CA ALA A 43 -13.50 0.39 7.21
C ALA A 43 -12.75 0.19 8.54
N THR A 44 -11.46 -0.16 8.49
CA THR A 44 -10.64 -0.36 9.69
C THR A 44 -10.47 0.94 10.48
N CYS A 45 -10.22 2.07 9.80
CA CYS A 45 -10.17 3.38 10.45
C CYS A 45 -11.51 3.74 11.12
N GLY A 46 -12.63 3.43 10.46
CA GLY A 46 -13.98 3.62 10.99
C GLY A 46 -14.24 2.77 12.24
N LEU A 47 -13.81 1.52 12.25
CA LEU A 47 -13.88 0.65 13.43
C LEU A 47 -13.08 1.20 14.60
N TYR A 48 -11.85 1.65 14.38
CA TYR A 48 -11.06 2.31 15.43
C TYR A 48 -11.74 3.59 15.94
N GLY A 49 -12.32 4.39 15.04
CA GLY A 49 -13.12 5.56 15.40
C GLY A 49 -14.33 5.20 16.27
N TYR A 50 -15.07 4.16 15.90
CA TYR A 50 -16.22 3.66 16.67
C TYR A 50 -15.80 3.21 18.07
N ILE A 51 -14.72 2.42 18.19
CA ILE A 51 -14.22 1.96 19.49
C ILE A 51 -13.77 3.17 20.33
N ALA A 52 -13.04 4.10 19.72
CA ALA A 52 -12.55 5.31 20.37
C ALA A 52 -13.69 6.17 20.97
N LEU A 53 -14.88 6.17 20.37
CA LEU A 53 -16.05 6.89 20.90
C LEU A 53 -16.71 6.21 22.10
N ASN A 54 -16.53 4.89 22.26
CA ASN A 54 -17.28 4.08 23.22
C ASN A 54 -16.43 3.54 24.38
N ARG A 55 -15.11 3.75 24.39
CA ARG A 55 -14.17 3.15 25.36
C ARG A 55 -13.33 4.19 26.09
N LEU A 56 -12.95 3.87 27.33
CA LEU A 56 -12.07 4.69 28.19
C LEU A 56 -10.68 4.89 27.56
N GLN A 57 -10.16 3.89 26.85
CA GLN A 57 -8.85 3.93 26.20
C GLN A 57 -8.90 4.60 24.81
N ARG A 58 -9.67 5.67 24.67
CA ARG A 58 -9.90 6.39 23.40
C ARG A 58 -8.61 6.74 22.66
N ARG A 59 -7.56 7.14 23.38
CA ARG A 59 -6.30 7.64 22.77
C ARG A 59 -5.63 6.60 21.87
N ILE A 60 -5.53 5.35 22.32
CA ILE A 60 -4.79 4.31 21.57
C ILE A 60 -5.50 3.94 20.27
N TYR A 61 -6.83 3.87 20.31
CA TYR A 61 -7.64 3.63 19.11
C TYR A 61 -7.66 4.83 18.15
N VAL A 62 -7.61 6.07 18.66
CA VAL A 62 -7.41 7.25 17.79
C VAL A 62 -6.07 7.16 17.07
N LEU A 63 -4.99 6.82 17.78
CA LEU A 63 -3.67 6.63 17.15
C LEU A 63 -3.68 5.47 16.16
N ALA A 64 -4.39 4.37 16.45
CA ALA A 64 -4.55 3.24 15.54
C ALA A 64 -5.27 3.65 14.24
N GLY A 65 -6.35 4.45 14.35
CA GLY A 65 -7.07 5.01 13.20
C GLY A 65 -6.20 5.95 12.37
N LEU A 66 -5.53 6.90 13.03
CA LEU A 66 -4.67 7.87 12.35
C LEU A 66 -3.48 7.21 11.65
N SER A 67 -2.82 6.26 12.30
CA SER A 67 -1.73 5.50 11.68
C SER A 67 -2.23 4.61 10.53
N THR A 68 -3.46 4.08 10.60
CA THR A 68 -4.04 3.33 9.48
C THR A 68 -4.29 4.24 8.27
N ILE A 69 -4.97 5.37 8.45
CA ILE A 69 -5.34 6.26 7.33
C ILE A 69 -4.15 7.04 6.76
N ALA A 70 -3.05 7.19 7.51
CA ALA A 70 -1.85 7.91 7.07
C ALA A 70 -1.21 7.34 5.79
N MET A 71 -1.52 6.09 5.42
CA MET A 71 -1.12 5.53 4.13
C MET A 71 -1.70 6.27 2.92
N VAL A 72 -2.86 6.94 3.08
CA VAL A 72 -3.54 7.69 2.01
C VAL A 72 -2.73 8.93 1.61
N PRO A 73 -2.43 9.89 2.51
CA PRO A 73 -1.58 11.03 2.15
C PRO A 73 -0.17 10.59 1.73
N PHE A 74 0.38 9.51 2.30
CA PHE A 74 1.65 8.95 1.81
C PHE A 74 1.57 8.55 0.32
N THR A 75 0.47 7.92 -0.08
CA THR A 75 0.27 7.49 -1.48
C THR A 75 0.24 8.71 -2.41
N TRP A 76 -0.49 9.76 -2.06
CA TRP A 76 -0.59 10.96 -2.90
C TRP A 76 0.71 11.74 -2.98
N ILE A 77 1.44 11.87 -1.87
CA ILE A 77 2.65 12.70 -1.83
C ILE A 77 3.84 11.96 -2.46
N PHE A 78 4.05 10.69 -2.11
CA PHE A 78 5.28 9.98 -2.46
C PHE A 78 5.10 8.98 -3.62
N MET A 79 3.95 8.31 -3.72
CA MET A 79 3.75 7.28 -4.74
C MET A 79 3.09 7.79 -6.02
N ALA A 80 2.27 8.84 -5.95
CA ALA A 80 1.55 9.35 -7.13
C ALA A 80 2.48 9.70 -8.30
N PRO A 81 3.65 10.35 -8.10
CA PRO A 81 4.57 10.62 -9.21
C PRO A 81 5.00 9.34 -9.94
N THR A 82 5.44 8.33 -9.19
CA THR A 82 5.87 7.04 -9.75
C THR A 82 4.71 6.28 -10.42
N ASN A 83 3.52 6.28 -9.81
CA ASN A 83 2.33 5.67 -10.41
C ASN A 83 1.98 6.35 -11.74
N ASN A 84 1.98 7.68 -11.77
CA ASN A 84 1.63 8.45 -12.97
C ASN A 84 2.63 8.20 -14.10
N THR A 85 3.92 8.06 -13.79
CA THR A 85 4.92 7.66 -14.79
C THR A 85 4.58 6.30 -15.38
N LEU A 86 4.32 5.27 -14.56
CA LEU A 86 3.99 3.93 -15.05
C LEU A 86 2.69 3.90 -15.86
N PHE A 87 1.68 4.67 -15.46
CA PHE A 87 0.44 4.81 -16.24
C PHE A 87 0.63 5.58 -17.55
N HIS A 88 1.51 6.58 -17.57
CA HIS A 88 1.85 7.26 -18.80
C HIS A 88 2.54 6.31 -19.79
N LEU A 89 3.47 5.50 -19.29
CA LEU A 89 4.14 4.46 -20.06
C LEU A 89 3.14 3.47 -20.66
N ASP A 90 2.17 2.97 -19.89
CA ASP A 90 1.13 2.03 -20.37
C ASP A 90 0.32 2.58 -21.56
N GLY A 91 0.19 3.90 -21.67
CA GLY A 91 -0.51 4.58 -22.76
C GLY A 91 0.33 4.88 -24.01
N LEU A 92 1.62 4.53 -24.04
CA LEU A 92 2.49 4.78 -25.20
C LEU A 92 2.37 3.66 -26.25
N ASP A 93 2.17 4.04 -27.51
CA ASP A 93 2.07 3.09 -28.64
C ASP A 93 3.37 2.31 -28.90
N ASN A 94 4.53 2.91 -28.59
CA ASN A 94 5.87 2.35 -28.86
C ASN A 94 6.69 2.10 -27.59
N LEU A 95 6.08 1.54 -26.53
CA LEU A 95 6.85 1.27 -25.30
C LEU A 95 7.97 0.24 -25.50
N SER A 96 7.90 -0.62 -26.53
CA SER A 96 8.96 -1.59 -26.86
C SER A 96 10.28 -0.95 -27.26
N SER A 97 10.31 0.36 -27.57
CA SER A 97 11.57 1.09 -27.81
C SER A 97 12.23 1.60 -26.53
N ILE A 98 11.56 1.49 -25.38
CA ILE A 98 12.12 1.87 -24.08
C ILE A 98 12.90 0.69 -23.53
N GLU A 99 14.09 0.97 -23.01
CA GLU A 99 14.93 -0.04 -22.38
C GLU A 99 14.20 -0.65 -21.17
N LEU A 100 14.12 -1.99 -21.14
CA LEU A 100 13.51 -2.74 -20.04
C LEU A 100 14.09 -2.34 -18.67
N ALA A 101 15.42 -2.12 -18.60
CA ALA A 101 16.11 -1.71 -17.38
C ALA A 101 15.55 -0.40 -16.80
N ALA A 102 15.23 0.58 -17.65
CA ALA A 102 14.65 1.84 -17.21
C ALA A 102 13.26 1.65 -16.57
N VAL A 103 12.46 0.72 -17.10
CA VAL A 103 11.15 0.38 -16.52
C VAL A 103 11.31 -0.41 -15.22
N GLN A 104 12.25 -1.36 -15.17
CA GLN A 104 12.57 -2.12 -13.96
C GLN A 104 12.93 -1.20 -12.79
N ASP A 105 13.77 -0.18 -13.02
CA ASP A 105 14.13 0.80 -11.99
C ASP A 105 12.93 1.55 -11.42
N ILE A 106 11.96 1.92 -12.27
CA ILE A 106 10.72 2.58 -11.83
C ILE A 106 9.86 1.63 -11.01
N VAL A 107 9.74 0.36 -11.42
CA VAL A 107 8.99 -0.68 -10.69
C VAL A 107 9.66 -1.04 -9.35
N ILE A 108 11.00 -1.08 -9.29
CA ILE A 108 11.76 -1.29 -8.05
C ILE A 108 11.52 -0.13 -7.09
N ARG A 109 11.62 1.12 -7.57
CA ARG A 109 11.31 2.31 -6.77
C ARG A 109 9.88 2.27 -6.24
N TRP A 110 8.92 1.92 -7.10
CA TRP A 110 7.52 1.76 -6.70
C TRP A 110 7.38 0.72 -5.58
N SER A 111 8.08 -0.41 -5.69
CA SER A 111 8.03 -1.50 -4.72
C SER A 111 8.53 -1.08 -3.34
N TRP A 112 9.63 -0.33 -3.30
CA TRP A 112 10.13 0.25 -2.06
C TRP A 112 9.13 1.21 -1.43
N LEU A 113 8.56 2.14 -2.20
CA LEU A 113 7.54 3.05 -1.68
C LEU A 113 6.30 2.30 -1.20
N HIS A 114 5.86 1.27 -1.91
CA HIS A 114 4.74 0.44 -1.52
C HIS A 114 5.02 -0.30 -0.20
N LEU A 115 6.24 -0.80 0.00
CA LEU A 115 6.67 -1.41 1.26
C LEU A 115 6.54 -0.42 2.42
N PHE A 116 7.08 0.80 2.28
CA PHE A 116 6.95 1.85 3.29
C PHE A 116 5.50 2.21 3.57
N ARG A 117 4.67 2.32 2.53
CA ARG A 117 3.23 2.58 2.66
C ARG A 117 2.55 1.54 3.57
N CYS A 118 2.95 0.27 3.46
CA CYS A 118 2.34 -0.81 4.22
C CYS A 118 2.72 -0.82 5.71
N LEU A 119 3.77 -0.10 6.13
CA LEU A 119 4.10 0.05 7.55
C LEU A 119 3.01 0.81 8.32
N SER A 120 2.36 1.77 7.65
CA SER A 120 1.31 2.62 8.24
C SER A 120 0.15 1.81 8.83
N PRO A 121 -0.57 0.95 8.08
CA PRO A 121 -1.62 0.11 8.67
C PRO A 121 -1.09 -0.97 9.62
N ILE A 122 0.17 -1.42 9.50
CA ILE A 122 0.77 -2.36 10.45
C ILE A 122 0.89 -1.71 11.84
N VAL A 123 1.35 -0.46 11.91
CA VAL A 123 1.37 0.31 13.17
C VAL A 123 -0.05 0.44 13.74
N GLY A 124 -1.05 0.71 12.90
CA GLY A 124 -2.44 0.75 13.30
C GLY A 124 -2.93 -0.54 13.96
N VAL A 125 -2.61 -1.69 13.36
CA VAL A 125 -2.93 -3.01 13.91
C VAL A 125 -2.28 -3.23 15.27
N LEU A 126 -0.99 -2.91 15.42
CA LEU A 126 -0.27 -3.07 16.69
C LEU A 126 -0.85 -2.20 17.81
N LEU A 127 -1.22 -0.96 17.50
CA LEU A 127 -1.87 -0.04 18.44
C LEU A 127 -3.28 -0.50 18.82
N GLY A 128 -4.08 -0.92 17.83
CA GLY A 128 -5.42 -1.45 18.10
C GLY A 128 -5.38 -2.72 18.95
N PHE A 129 -4.42 -3.60 18.70
CA PHE A 129 -4.25 -4.84 19.46
C PHE A 129 -3.78 -4.58 20.89
N THR A 130 -2.85 -3.64 21.10
CA THR A 130 -2.43 -3.25 22.46
C THR A 130 -3.57 -2.62 23.25
N GLY A 131 -4.43 -1.80 22.61
CA GLY A 131 -5.64 -1.29 23.25
C GLY A 131 -6.60 -2.40 23.68
N LEU A 132 -6.78 -3.40 22.82
CA LEU A 132 -7.61 -4.57 23.14
C LEU A 132 -7.06 -5.34 24.36
N LEU A 133 -5.75 -5.60 24.41
CA LEU A 133 -5.13 -6.30 25.54
C LEU A 133 -5.28 -5.52 26.86
N GLN A 134 -5.10 -4.20 26.81
CA GLN A 134 -5.30 -3.33 27.97
C GLN A 134 -6.76 -3.34 28.45
N GLU A 135 -7.75 -3.42 27.55
CA GLU A 135 -9.17 -3.56 27.93
C GLU A 135 -9.47 -4.92 28.59
N LEU A 136 -8.75 -5.96 28.18
CA LEU A 136 -8.89 -7.32 28.72
C LEU A 136 -8.13 -7.53 30.05
N GLY A 137 -7.46 -6.50 30.56
CA GLY A 137 -6.69 -6.58 31.81
C GLY A 137 -5.31 -7.23 31.68
N PHE A 138 -4.87 -7.52 30.45
CA PHE A 138 -3.49 -7.93 30.15
C PHE A 138 -2.63 -6.67 29.98
N GLY A 139 -2.23 -6.06 31.11
CA GLY A 139 -1.32 -4.92 31.11
C GLY A 139 0.14 -5.35 30.92
N LEU A 140 0.85 -4.65 30.04
CA LEU A 140 2.31 -4.47 30.10
C LEU A 140 2.61 -3.27 31.01
#